data_AF-W0FLU0-F1
#
_entry.id   AF-W0FLU0-F1
#
_cell.length_a   1.000
_cell.length_b   1.000
_cell.length_c   1.000
_cell.angle_alpha   90.00
_cell.angle_beta   90.00
_cell.angle_gamma   90.00
#
_symmetry.space_group_name_H-M   'P 1'
#
loop_
_entity.id
_entity.type
_entity.pdbx_description
1 polymer ?
#
loop_
_entity_poly.entity_id
_entity_poly.type
_entity_poly.pdbx_seq_one_letter_code
_entity_poly.pdbx_strand_id
1 'polypeptide(L)'
;MSNHVHLLLRDTAEELSPFMKQLNERYAMRFAKKSGRVGNVFQVPFWSEPIENESYYLSALRYIHANPEAANICLASEYPWSSYGAYTGDSTFVTTEFALELLGGVERFVEFSANGSKYPVAFPKSKLRNHLSADELWHVASKVVGREAILRMRSMKPIERQPYIDQLVSVGFAGYEICRVTGLGRNIVQRAMANHE
;
A
#
# COMPACT_ATOMS: atom_id res chain seq x y z
N MET A 1 6.18 3.65 -4.26
CA MET A 1 6.70 5.05 -4.27
C MET A 1 7.51 5.39 -5.54
N SER A 2 6.94 5.22 -6.74
CA SER A 2 7.49 5.79 -7.99
C SER A 2 6.39 6.42 -8.86
N ASN A 3 5.14 6.00 -8.62
CA ASN A 3 3.93 6.38 -9.34
C ASN A 3 2.78 6.84 -8.42
N HIS A 4 2.93 6.79 -7.08
CA HIS A 4 1.94 7.25 -6.09
C HIS A 4 2.61 7.59 -4.74
N VAL A 5 1.84 8.24 -3.85
CA VAL A 5 2.21 8.62 -2.47
C VAL A 5 1.14 8.16 -1.48
N HIS A 6 1.52 7.89 -0.23
CA HIS A 6 0.60 7.67 0.89
C HIS A 6 0.78 8.76 1.92
N LEU A 7 -0.33 9.28 2.43
CA LEU A 7 -0.35 10.37 3.40
C LEU A 7 -1.21 9.96 4.60
N LEU A 8 -0.71 10.21 5.81
CA LEU A 8 -1.47 10.08 7.04
C LEU A 8 -1.75 11.49 7.55
N LEU A 9 -3.01 11.93 7.43
CA LEU A 9 -3.41 13.31 7.67
C LEU A 9 -4.47 13.37 8.77
N ARG A 10 -4.39 14.39 9.62
CA ARG A 10 -5.46 14.76 10.55
C ARG A 10 -6.21 15.94 9.97
N ASP A 11 -7.41 15.71 9.46
CA ASP A 11 -8.28 16.74 8.90
C ASP A 11 -9.18 17.34 9.99
N THR A 12 -8.72 18.40 10.64
CA THR A 12 -9.49 19.08 11.69
C THR A 12 -10.54 20.05 11.16
N ALA A 13 -10.47 20.41 9.87
CA ALA A 13 -11.33 21.41 9.25
C ALA A 13 -12.42 20.78 8.36
N GLU A 14 -12.39 19.47 8.16
CA GLU A 14 -13.25 18.74 7.21
C GLU A 14 -13.03 19.18 5.74
N GLU A 15 -11.81 19.61 5.42
CA GLU A 15 -11.42 20.21 4.14
C GLU A 15 -10.44 19.31 3.35
N LEU A 16 -10.42 18.00 3.62
CA LEU A 16 -9.51 17.06 2.94
C LEU A 16 -9.64 17.14 1.41
N SER A 17 -10.86 17.20 0.88
CA SER A 17 -11.08 17.22 -0.57
C SER A 17 -10.53 18.50 -1.24
N PRO A 18 -10.85 19.71 -0.77
CA PRO A 18 -10.22 20.95 -1.27
C PRO A 18 -8.71 20.98 -1.07
N PHE A 19 -8.20 20.49 0.07
CA PHE A 19 -6.77 20.39 0.32
C PHE A 19 -6.06 19.51 -0.72
N MET A 20 -6.56 18.29 -0.94
CA MET A 20 -5.96 17.35 -1.89
C MET A 20 -6.05 17.87 -3.33
N LYS A 21 -7.16 18.53 -3.70
CA LYS A 21 -7.27 19.20 -5.01
C LYS A 21 -6.14 20.22 -5.19
N GLN A 22 -5.97 21.13 -4.24
CA GLN A 22 -4.94 22.17 -4.32
C GLN A 22 -3.53 21.57 -4.35
N LEU A 23 -3.25 20.58 -3.51
CA LEU A 23 -1.95 19.88 -3.47
C LEU A 23 -1.62 19.26 -4.83
N ASN A 24 -2.56 18.51 -5.40
CA ASN A 24 -2.38 17.82 -6.67
C ASN A 24 -2.23 18.81 -7.84
N GLU A 25 -3.04 19.87 -7.90
CA GLU A 25 -2.92 20.90 -8.94
C GLU A 25 -1.55 21.58 -8.89
N ARG A 26 -1.10 21.99 -7.70
CA ARG A 26 0.22 22.63 -7.53
C ARG A 26 1.35 21.70 -7.92
N TYR A 27 1.27 20.43 -7.53
CA TYR A 27 2.27 19.43 -7.93
C TYR A 27 2.26 19.23 -9.46
N ALA A 28 1.10 19.04 -10.07
CA ALA A 28 0.98 18.80 -11.51
C ALA A 28 1.54 19.97 -12.33
N MET A 29 1.24 21.21 -11.95
CA MET A 29 1.79 22.41 -12.59
C MET A 29 3.32 22.46 -12.47
N ARG A 30 3.86 22.19 -11.27
CA ARG A 30 5.31 22.20 -11.04
C ARG A 30 6.01 21.08 -11.81
N PHE A 31 5.41 19.89 -11.85
CA PHE A 31 5.90 18.75 -12.61
C PHE A 31 5.93 19.05 -14.11
N ALA A 32 4.83 19.54 -14.68
CA ALA A 32 4.73 19.91 -16.10
C ALA A 32 5.79 20.96 -16.48
N LYS A 33 5.97 22.00 -15.65
CA LYS A 33 7.01 23.02 -15.86
C LYS A 33 8.43 22.44 -15.84
N LYS A 34 8.71 21.50 -14.93
CA LYS A 34 10.04 20.89 -14.79
C LYS A 34 10.34 19.88 -15.90
N SER A 35 9.34 19.12 -16.35
CA SER A 35 9.53 18.01 -17.29
C SER A 35 9.20 18.36 -18.74
N GLY A 36 8.59 19.51 -19.02
CA GLY A 36 8.07 19.87 -20.35
C GLY A 36 6.92 18.99 -20.84
N ARG A 37 6.30 18.19 -19.95
CA ARG A 37 5.24 17.24 -20.31
C ARG A 37 3.88 17.95 -20.33
N VAL A 38 3.05 17.57 -21.30
CA VAL A 38 1.66 18.01 -21.43
C VAL A 38 0.72 16.85 -21.06
N GLY A 39 -0.41 17.15 -20.43
CA GLY A 39 -1.44 16.19 -20.05
C GLY A 39 -1.49 15.87 -18.55
N ASN A 40 -2.37 14.94 -18.17
CA ASN A 40 -2.64 14.61 -16.78
C ASN A 40 -1.44 13.91 -16.12
N VAL A 41 -1.06 14.42 -14.94
CA VAL A 41 -0.01 13.82 -14.08
C VAL A 41 -0.60 12.72 -13.21
N PHE A 42 -1.76 12.98 -12.61
CA PHE A 42 -2.49 12.02 -11.79
C PHE A 42 -3.57 11.32 -12.62
N GLN A 43 -3.71 10.01 -12.45
CA GLN A 43 -4.75 9.22 -13.12
C GLN A 43 -6.11 9.34 -12.42
N VAL A 44 -6.09 9.51 -11.10
CA VAL A 44 -7.26 9.65 -10.23
C VAL A 44 -7.01 10.77 -9.21
N PRO A 45 -8.05 11.42 -8.64
CA PRO A 45 -7.89 12.54 -7.72
C PRO A 45 -7.12 12.16 -6.45
N PHE A 46 -7.71 11.31 -5.60
CA PHE A 46 -7.09 10.68 -4.45
C PHE A 46 -8.08 9.64 -3.89
N TRP A 47 -7.62 8.83 -2.94
CA TRP A 47 -8.46 7.97 -2.13
C TRP A 47 -8.12 8.19 -0.66
N SER A 48 -9.12 8.07 0.21
CA SER A 48 -8.98 8.28 1.65
C SER A 48 -9.84 7.28 2.42
N GLU A 49 -9.30 6.79 3.54
CA GLU A 49 -10.01 5.94 4.49
C GLU A 49 -9.86 6.55 5.88
N PRO A 50 -10.97 6.72 6.64
CA PRO A 50 -10.90 7.24 7.99
C PRO A 50 -10.17 6.29 8.93
N ILE A 51 -9.28 6.83 9.76
CA ILE A 51 -8.62 6.09 10.84
C ILE A 51 -9.48 6.23 12.10
N GLU A 52 -10.15 5.15 12.49
CA GLU A 52 -11.15 5.16 13.56
C GLU A 52 -10.58 4.83 14.96
N ASN A 53 -9.34 4.32 15.04
CA ASN A 53 -8.71 3.95 16.32
C ASN A 53 -7.18 3.94 16.23
N GLU A 54 -6.52 3.91 17.40
CA GLU A 54 -5.06 3.94 17.54
C GLU A 54 -4.35 2.73 16.93
N SER A 55 -4.94 1.53 17.03
CA SER A 55 -4.37 0.32 16.41
C SER A 55 -4.33 0.45 14.89
N TYR A 56 -5.39 1.01 14.30
CA TYR A 56 -5.44 1.28 12.88
C TYR A 56 -4.47 2.41 12.49
N TYR A 57 -4.37 3.47 13.29
CA TYR A 57 -3.38 4.53 13.10
C TYR A 57 -1.95 3.99 13.03
N LEU A 58 -1.54 3.17 14.01
CA LEU A 58 -0.21 2.57 14.04
C LEU A 58 -0.02 1.63 12.84
N SER A 59 -1.02 0.82 12.49
CA SER A 59 -0.95 -0.05 11.31
C SER A 59 -0.71 0.75 10.02
N ALA A 60 -1.44 1.87 9.83
CA ALA A 60 -1.28 2.75 8.69
C ALA A 60 0.09 3.45 8.68
N LEU A 61 0.55 3.96 9.84
CA LEU A 61 1.87 4.58 9.98
C LEU A 61 2.98 3.62 9.53
N ARG A 62 2.97 2.40 10.07
CA ARG A 62 3.94 1.37 9.72
C ARG A 62 3.86 1.01 8.24
N TYR A 63 2.66 0.85 7.71
CA TYR A 63 2.45 0.53 6.30
C TYR A 63 3.10 1.57 5.38
N ILE A 64 2.92 2.85 5.69
CA ILE A 64 3.50 3.96 4.92
C ILE A 64 5.03 3.89 4.93
N HIS A 65 5.63 3.68 6.10
CA HIS A 65 7.10 3.60 6.22
C HIS A 65 7.70 2.31 5.67
N ALA A 66 6.98 1.19 5.72
CA ALA A 66 7.42 -0.10 5.19
C ALA A 66 7.27 -0.24 3.67
N ASN A 67 6.57 0.70 3.00
CA ASN A 67 6.31 0.63 1.57
C ASN A 67 7.55 0.59 0.68
N PRO A 68 8.64 1.34 0.94
CA PRO A 68 9.88 1.25 0.17
C PRO A 68 10.51 -0.15 0.23
N GLU A 69 10.50 -0.77 1.41
CA GLU A 69 10.98 -2.14 1.61
C GLU A 69 10.09 -3.16 0.91
N ALA A 70 8.77 -3.00 1.03
CA ALA A 70 7.82 -3.79 0.26
C ALA A 70 8.05 -3.60 -1.25
N ALA A 71 8.33 -2.41 -1.74
CA ALA A 71 8.66 -2.21 -3.15
C ALA A 71 10.07 -2.74 -3.55
N ASN A 72 10.83 -3.34 -2.62
CA ASN A 72 12.24 -3.75 -2.81
C ASN A 72 13.13 -2.60 -3.32
N ILE A 73 12.87 -1.37 -2.86
CA ILE A 73 13.64 -0.17 -3.25
C ILE A 73 14.87 -0.02 -2.35
N CYS A 74 14.65 0.06 -1.03
CA CYS A 74 15.68 0.19 0.01
C CYS A 74 15.04 -0.10 1.38
N LEU A 75 15.81 0.01 2.46
CA LEU A 75 15.26 0.00 3.82
C LEU A 75 14.38 1.23 4.09
N ALA A 76 13.42 1.09 5.00
CA ALA A 76 12.49 2.16 5.37
C ALA A 76 13.25 3.38 5.91
N SER A 77 14.26 3.14 6.74
CA SER A 77 15.14 4.15 7.32
C SER A 77 16.04 4.84 6.30
N GLU A 78 16.30 4.21 5.15
CA GLU A 78 17.15 4.74 4.09
C GLU A 78 16.36 5.49 3.02
N TYR A 79 15.03 5.43 3.04
CA TYR A 79 14.22 6.00 1.97
C TYR A 79 14.02 7.51 2.17
N PRO A 80 14.68 8.37 1.36
CA PRO A 80 14.73 9.82 1.62
C PRO A 80 13.42 10.54 1.29
N TRP A 81 12.47 9.86 0.64
CA TRP A 81 11.18 10.42 0.23
C TRP A 81 10.04 9.97 1.16
N SER A 82 10.36 9.66 2.42
CA SER A 82 9.38 9.38 3.47
C SER A 82 9.59 10.31 4.67
N SER A 83 8.61 10.32 5.58
CA SER A 83 8.73 11.01 6.86
C SER A 83 9.50 10.21 7.91
N TYR A 84 10.08 9.04 7.60
CA TYR A 84 10.74 8.19 8.60
C TYR A 84 11.81 8.97 9.40
N GLY A 85 12.67 9.73 8.71
CA GLY A 85 13.71 10.54 9.34
C GLY A 85 13.17 11.53 10.38
N ALA A 86 11.94 12.03 10.18
CA ALA A 86 11.29 12.94 11.13
C ALA A 86 11.08 12.32 12.51
N TYR A 87 10.87 10.99 12.55
CA TYR A 87 10.67 10.25 13.79
C TYR A 87 11.99 9.93 14.49
N THR A 88 13.12 10.04 13.79
CA THR A 88 14.46 9.74 14.31
C THR A 88 15.32 10.99 14.52
N GLY A 89 14.75 12.19 14.37
CA GLY A 89 15.39 13.46 14.71
C GLY A 89 15.64 14.42 13.56
N ASP A 90 15.27 14.08 12.32
CA ASP A 90 15.37 15.02 11.20
C ASP A 90 14.28 16.08 11.28
N SER A 91 14.63 17.33 11.00
CA SER A 91 13.65 18.41 10.89
C SER A 91 12.85 18.26 9.60
N THR A 92 11.53 18.08 9.73
CA THR A 92 10.61 18.03 8.59
C THR A 92 9.33 18.85 8.88
N PHE A 93 8.43 18.94 7.90
CA PHE A 93 7.13 19.60 8.06
C PHE A 93 6.05 18.69 8.69
N VAL A 94 6.41 17.46 9.07
CA VAL A 94 5.49 16.44 9.60
C VAL A 94 5.55 16.42 11.13
N THR A 95 4.38 16.29 11.76
CA THR A 95 4.26 16.09 13.20
C THR A 95 4.44 14.61 13.56
N THR A 96 5.20 14.33 14.61
CA THR A 96 5.56 12.96 15.04
C THR A 96 5.16 12.65 16.47
N GLU A 97 4.77 13.67 17.23
CA GLU A 97 4.60 13.65 18.68
C GLU A 97 3.57 12.60 19.10
N PHE A 98 2.41 12.58 18.44
CA PHE A 98 1.33 11.65 18.76
C PHE A 98 1.74 10.18 18.61
N ALA A 99 2.43 9.85 17.52
CA ALA A 99 2.91 8.49 17.29
C ALA A 99 4.04 8.10 18.25
N LEU A 100 4.98 9.02 18.51
CA LEU A 100 6.05 8.78 19.46
C LEU A 100 5.52 8.60 20.88
N GLU A 101 4.51 9.37 21.28
CA GLU A 101 3.82 9.22 22.57
C GLU A 101 3.14 7.85 22.67
N LEU A 102 2.36 7.44 21.67
CA LEU A 102 1.70 6.13 21.64
C LEU A 102 2.69 4.96 21.70
N LEU A 103 3.84 5.10 21.05
CA LEU A 103 4.84 4.02 20.98
C LEU A 103 5.81 4.01 22.17
N GLY A 104 5.93 5.11 22.91
CA GLY A 104 6.88 5.24 24.02
C GLY A 104 8.27 5.72 23.58
N GLY A 105 8.34 6.54 22.53
CA GLY A 105 9.55 7.25 22.09
C GLY A 105 10.20 6.70 20.83
N VAL A 106 11.33 7.31 20.46
CA VAL A 106 12.05 7.06 19.20
C VAL A 106 12.55 5.61 19.10
N GLU A 107 13.13 5.09 20.17
CA GLU A 107 13.64 3.70 20.22
C GLU A 107 12.53 2.69 19.92
N ARG A 108 11.38 2.88 20.57
CA ARG A 108 10.18 2.06 20.34
C ARG A 108 9.61 2.24 18.94
N PHE A 109 9.70 3.44 18.36
CA PHE A 109 9.33 3.65 16.96
C PHE A 109 10.24 2.90 15.98
N VAL A 110 11.54 2.86 16.23
CA VAL A 110 12.49 2.10 15.39
C VAL A 110 12.22 0.60 15.52
N GLU A 111 12.08 0.08 16.74
CA GLU A 111 11.69 -1.31 17.00
C GLU A 111 10.35 -1.65 16.36
N PHE A 112 9.36 -0.77 16.53
CA PHE A 112 8.07 -0.87 15.88
C PHE A 112 8.28 -0.98 14.38
N SER A 113 8.97 -0.05 13.74
CA SER A 113 9.16 -0.07 12.29
C SER A 113 9.88 -1.32 11.78
N ALA A 114 10.90 -1.80 12.50
CA ALA A 114 11.68 -2.98 12.14
C ALA A 114 10.92 -4.30 12.34
N ASN A 115 10.13 -4.41 13.42
CA ASN A 115 9.38 -5.63 13.77
C ASN A 115 8.04 -5.75 13.06
N GLY A 116 7.82 -4.96 12.01
CA GLY A 116 6.68 -5.13 11.15
C GLY A 116 6.76 -6.47 10.46
N SER A 117 5.71 -7.30 10.62
CA SER A 117 5.29 -8.06 9.45
C SER A 117 5.30 -7.09 8.29
N LYS A 118 5.96 -7.44 7.18
CA LYS A 118 6.01 -6.60 5.98
C LYS A 118 4.61 -6.27 5.44
N TYR A 119 3.54 -6.76 6.09
CA TYR A 119 2.19 -6.19 6.19
C TYR A 119 1.56 -6.52 7.56
N PRO A 120 1.22 -5.56 8.43
CA PRO A 120 0.05 -5.73 9.26
C PRO A 120 -1.10 -5.14 8.46
N VAL A 121 -2.07 -5.94 8.08
CA VAL A 121 -3.38 -5.32 8.04
C VAL A 121 -4.46 -6.22 8.55
N ALA A 122 -4.89 -5.87 9.75
CA ALA A 122 -6.31 -5.67 9.98
C ALA A 122 -6.76 -4.39 9.23
N PHE A 123 -6.66 -4.38 7.90
CA PHE A 123 -7.66 -3.62 7.14
C PHE A 123 -8.90 -4.50 7.25
N PRO A 124 -10.03 -3.99 7.73
CA PRO A 124 -11.24 -4.78 7.76
C PRO A 124 -11.48 -5.40 6.37
N LYS A 125 -11.62 -6.73 6.30
CA LYS A 125 -11.87 -7.49 5.05
C LYS A 125 -13.02 -6.91 4.21
N SER A 126 -13.94 -6.19 4.85
CA SER A 126 -15.07 -5.50 4.22
C SER A 126 -14.69 -4.23 3.42
N LYS A 127 -13.57 -3.57 3.73
CA LYS A 127 -13.14 -2.29 3.12
C LYS A 127 -11.93 -2.40 2.17
N LEU A 128 -11.34 -3.59 2.05
CA LEU A 128 -10.26 -3.92 1.09
C LEU A 128 -10.72 -4.11 -0.36
N ARG A 129 -12.05 -4.13 -0.60
CA ARG A 129 -12.61 -4.26 -1.95
C ARG A 129 -12.24 -3.02 -2.78
N ASN A 130 -11.20 -3.13 -3.62
CA ASN A 130 -10.84 -2.27 -4.79
C ASN A 130 -9.56 -1.40 -4.71
N HIS A 131 -8.71 -1.48 -3.68
CA HIS A 131 -7.88 -0.29 -3.34
C HIS A 131 -6.35 -0.46 -3.27
N LEU A 132 -5.82 -1.67 -3.45
CA LEU A 132 -4.38 -1.85 -3.60
C LEU A 132 -3.93 -1.60 -5.06
N SER A 133 -2.86 -0.84 -5.22
CA SER A 133 -2.15 -0.67 -6.49
C SER A 133 -1.66 -2.03 -7.02
N ALA A 134 -1.36 -2.08 -8.32
CA ALA A 134 -0.85 -3.31 -8.92
C ALA A 134 0.42 -3.81 -8.21
N ASP A 135 1.29 -2.90 -7.81
CA ASP A 135 2.55 -3.21 -7.15
C ASP A 135 2.33 -3.75 -5.72
N GLU A 136 1.40 -3.16 -4.97
CA GLU A 136 1.03 -3.61 -3.62
C GLU A 136 0.39 -4.99 -3.66
N LEU A 137 -0.58 -5.21 -4.56
CA LEU A 137 -1.19 -6.53 -4.77
C LEU A 137 -0.14 -7.57 -5.16
N TRP A 138 0.74 -7.23 -6.10
CA TRP A 138 1.77 -8.14 -6.59
C TRP A 138 2.73 -8.53 -5.47
N HIS A 139 3.09 -7.60 -4.60
CA HIS A 139 3.98 -7.89 -3.49
C HIS A 139 3.30 -8.73 -2.41
N VAL A 140 2.07 -8.39 -2.01
CA VAL A 140 1.30 -9.21 -1.05
C VAL A 140 1.16 -10.63 -1.59
N ALA A 141 0.73 -10.78 -2.84
CA ALA A 141 0.60 -12.07 -3.48
C ALA A 141 1.94 -12.83 -3.51
N SER A 142 3.04 -12.15 -3.86
CA SER A 142 4.37 -12.77 -3.96
C SER A 142 4.88 -13.31 -2.62
N LYS A 143 4.45 -12.76 -1.49
CA LYS A 143 4.76 -13.33 -0.17
C LYS A 143 3.90 -14.52 0.19
N VAL A 144 2.62 -14.49 -0.20
CA VAL A 144 1.66 -15.55 0.12
C VAL A 144 2.03 -16.82 -0.65
N VAL A 145 2.22 -16.71 -1.97
CA VAL A 145 2.39 -17.87 -2.86
C VAL A 145 3.79 -18.01 -3.45
N GLY A 146 4.66 -17.01 -3.26
CA GLY A 146 5.99 -16.96 -3.88
C GLY A 146 5.99 -16.29 -5.26
N ARG A 147 7.01 -15.47 -5.51
CA ARG A 147 7.22 -14.76 -6.78
C ARG A 147 7.24 -15.71 -7.99
N GLU A 148 8.01 -16.79 -7.91
CA GLU A 148 8.14 -17.76 -9.00
C GLU A 148 6.80 -18.44 -9.34
N ALA A 149 5.98 -18.72 -8.32
CA ALA A 149 4.66 -19.31 -8.54
C ALA A 149 3.76 -18.37 -9.34
N ILE A 150 3.74 -17.08 -8.99
CA ILE A 150 2.95 -16.06 -9.72
C ILE A 150 3.39 -15.96 -11.18
N LEU A 151 4.69 -15.84 -11.42
CA LEU A 151 5.24 -15.67 -12.78
C LEU A 151 4.94 -16.88 -13.68
N ARG A 152 4.86 -18.09 -13.11
CA ARG A 152 4.59 -19.33 -13.84
C ARG A 152 3.11 -19.72 -13.88
N MET A 153 2.25 -19.05 -13.11
CA MET A 153 0.86 -19.49 -12.91
C MET A 153 0.05 -19.57 -14.21
N ARG A 154 0.40 -18.76 -15.22
CA ARG A 154 -0.23 -18.79 -16.54
C ARG A 154 0.09 -20.06 -17.33
N SER A 155 1.28 -20.62 -17.16
CA SER A 155 1.73 -21.84 -17.85
C SER A 155 1.46 -23.12 -17.07
N MET A 156 1.10 -23.03 -15.78
CA MET A 156 0.69 -24.17 -14.96
C MET A 156 -0.62 -24.80 -15.44
N LYS A 157 -0.73 -26.13 -15.29
CA LYS A 157 -2.00 -26.85 -15.45
C LYS A 157 -2.99 -26.40 -14.36
N PRO A 158 -4.32 -26.51 -14.60
CA PRO A 158 -5.32 -26.10 -13.61
C PRO A 158 -5.09 -26.68 -12.21
N ILE A 159 -4.75 -27.97 -12.13
CA ILE A 159 -4.52 -28.66 -10.85
C ILE A 159 -3.26 -28.18 -10.12
N GLU A 160 -2.25 -27.71 -10.85
CA GLU A 160 -0.99 -27.22 -10.28
C GLU A 160 -1.13 -25.80 -9.73
N ARG A 161 -2.01 -24.97 -10.33
CA ARG A 161 -2.22 -23.60 -9.86
C ARG A 161 -3.31 -23.42 -8.81
N GLN A 162 -4.22 -24.39 -8.69
CA GLN A 162 -5.35 -24.32 -7.76
C GLN A 162 -4.92 -24.02 -6.30
N PRO A 163 -3.90 -24.70 -5.73
CA PRO A 163 -3.49 -24.45 -4.34
C PRO A 163 -3.05 -23.00 -4.09
N TYR A 164 -2.40 -22.35 -5.07
CA TYR A 164 -1.98 -20.96 -4.94
C TYR A 164 -3.18 -20.00 -5.01
N ILE A 165 -4.16 -20.29 -5.86
CA ILE A 165 -5.40 -19.50 -5.92
C ILE A 165 -6.15 -19.63 -4.59
N ASP A 166 -6.25 -20.84 -4.03
CA ASP A 166 -6.89 -21.09 -2.74
C ASP A 166 -6.20 -20.32 -1.60
N GLN A 167 -4.86 -20.29 -1.59
CA GLN A 167 -4.10 -19.50 -0.63
C GLN A 167 -4.41 -18.00 -0.76
N LEU A 168 -4.43 -17.44 -1.98
CA LEU A 168 -4.77 -16.04 -2.22
C LEU A 168 -6.20 -15.71 -1.76
N VAL A 169 -7.16 -16.61 -2.02
CA VAL A 169 -8.55 -16.45 -1.55
C VAL A 169 -8.62 -16.48 -0.03
N SER A 170 -7.91 -17.40 0.63
CA SER A 170 -7.92 -17.53 2.09
C SER A 170 -7.45 -16.27 2.83
N VAL A 171 -6.51 -15.53 2.22
CA VAL A 171 -6.01 -14.25 2.74
C VAL A 171 -6.83 -13.05 2.27
N GLY A 172 -7.87 -13.28 1.46
CA GLY A 172 -8.89 -12.28 1.13
C GLY A 172 -8.78 -11.62 -0.25
N PHE A 173 -7.98 -12.14 -1.18
CA PHE A 173 -7.94 -11.59 -2.54
C PHE A 173 -9.26 -11.82 -3.27
N ALA A 174 -9.79 -10.77 -3.87
CA ALA A 174 -10.92 -10.86 -4.80
C ALA A 174 -10.48 -11.41 -6.16
N GLY A 175 -11.40 -12.00 -6.92
CA GLY A 175 -11.09 -12.61 -8.21
C GLY A 175 -10.43 -11.66 -9.23
N TYR A 176 -10.79 -10.37 -9.25
CA TYR A 176 -10.13 -9.39 -10.13
C TYR A 176 -8.68 -9.10 -9.69
N GLU A 177 -8.37 -9.18 -8.39
CA GLU A 177 -7.03 -8.97 -7.85
C GLU A 177 -6.12 -10.14 -8.19
N ILE A 178 -6.66 -11.37 -8.05
CA ILE A 178 -5.99 -12.59 -8.50
C ILE A 178 -5.71 -12.50 -10.00
N CYS A 179 -6.67 -12.06 -10.83
CA CYS A 179 -6.43 -11.82 -12.25
C CYS A 179 -5.30 -10.81 -12.48
N ARG A 180 -5.30 -9.70 -11.73
CA ARG A 180 -4.33 -8.61 -11.88
C ARG A 180 -2.91 -9.02 -11.51
N VAL A 181 -2.73 -9.81 -10.46
CA VAL A 181 -1.39 -10.24 -10.00
C VAL A 181 -0.85 -11.45 -10.76
N THR A 182 -1.70 -12.40 -11.13
CA THR A 182 -1.29 -13.66 -11.78
C THR A 182 -1.31 -13.57 -13.31
N GLY A 183 -2.00 -12.56 -13.86
CA GLY A 183 -2.26 -12.45 -15.29
C GLY A 183 -3.19 -13.54 -15.83
N LEU A 184 -3.90 -14.28 -14.97
CA LEU A 184 -4.91 -15.25 -15.40
C LEU A 184 -6.17 -14.55 -15.92
N GLY A 185 -6.85 -15.19 -16.88
CA GLY A 185 -8.13 -14.69 -17.40
C GLY A 185 -9.26 -14.79 -16.37
N ARG A 186 -10.20 -13.84 -16.39
CA ARG A 186 -11.33 -13.76 -15.45
C ARG A 186 -12.11 -15.06 -15.30
N ASN A 187 -12.44 -15.72 -16.41
CA ASN A 187 -13.21 -16.98 -16.41
C ASN A 187 -12.44 -18.13 -15.75
N ILE A 188 -11.11 -18.13 -15.85
CA ILE A 188 -10.26 -19.13 -15.20
C ILE A 188 -10.32 -18.94 -13.69
N VAL A 189 -10.12 -17.71 -13.23
CA VAL A 189 -10.11 -17.39 -11.80
C VAL A 189 -11.48 -17.63 -11.18
N GLN A 190 -12.57 -17.21 -11.83
CA GLN A 190 -13.93 -17.44 -11.33
C GLN A 190 -14.25 -18.93 -11.17
N ARG A 191 -13.86 -19.78 -12.13
CA ARG A 191 -14.04 -21.24 -12.00
C ARG A 191 -13.22 -21.84 -10.86
N ALA A 192 -11.99 -21.36 -10.67
CA ALA A 192 -11.13 -21.81 -9.58
C ALA A 192 -11.68 -21.39 -8.19
N MET A 193 -12.33 -20.23 -8.12
CA MET A 193 -12.92 -19.70 -6.88
C MET A 193 -14.27 -20.32 -6.52
N ALA A 194 -15.01 -20.90 -7.48
CA ALA A 194 -16.33 -21.49 -7.25
C ALA A 194 -16.33 -22.66 -6.24
N ASN A 195 -15.16 -23.15 -5.83
CA ASN A 195 -15.01 -24.16 -4.77
C ASN A 195 -15.02 -23.56 -3.34
N HIS A 196 -15.04 -22.23 -3.21
CA HIS A 196 -14.97 -21.49 -1.93
C HIS A 196 -16.27 -20.70 -1.61
N GLU A 197 -17.32 -20.85 -2.42
CA GLU A 197 -18.68 -20.34 -2.14
C GLU A 197 -19.52 -21.39 -1.40
#